data_AF-A0ABD0MH51-F1
#
_entry.id   AF-A0ABD0MH51-F1
#
_cell.length_a   1.000
_cell.length_b   1.000
_cell.length_c   1.000
_cell.angle_alpha   90.00
_cell.angle_beta   90.00
_cell.angle_gamma   90.00
#
_symmetry.space_group_name_H-M   'P 1'
#
loop_
_entity.id
_entity.type
_entity.pdbx_description
1 polymer ?
#
loop_
_entity_poly.entity_id
_entity_poly.type
_entity_poly.pdbx_seq_one_letter_code
_entity_poly.pdbx_strand_id
1 'polypeptide(L)'
;MSTSFLTPKEKLQYFTAIGQEELNKLITVSKPTTCLLDPVPTKLLKELLPVAEEPLLNIINSSLSLGHVPKPFKLAVIKPLIKKPQLDPSELANYRPISNLPFMSKILEKVISAQLCSFLQKNDIYEEFQSGFRPHHSTETALVKITNDLLLASDQGCISLLVLLDLSVAFDTIDHDILIDRLQNYAGIQGRALKWFRSYLSDRYHFVYLNGESSQLSPVKYGVPQGSVLVHAFMTSRLDYCNALLGGCPASSINKLQIVQNAAARVLTRSRKYDHITPILKSLHWLPIRFRISYKIALLTYKALNGLAPAYLTSLLPRYNPSRSLRSQNSGLLVVPRIAKSTKGGRAFSHLAPKLWNSLPDNVRGSDTLSLFKSRLKTHLFSQAFK
;
A
#
# COMPACT_ATOMS: atom_id res chain seq x y z
N MET A 1 28.06 -6.09 -9.26
CA MET A 1 27.28 -7.35 -9.14
C MET A 1 26.56 -7.54 -10.44
N SER A 2 26.82 -8.65 -11.12
CA SER A 2 26.28 -9.02 -12.42
C SER A 2 24.75 -9.08 -12.38
N THR A 3 24.08 -8.12 -13.02
CA THR A 3 22.66 -8.20 -13.35
C THR A 3 22.49 -9.23 -14.47
N SER A 4 22.44 -10.51 -14.11
CA SER A 4 21.90 -11.52 -15.01
C SER A 4 20.43 -11.17 -15.21
N PHE A 5 20.11 -10.59 -16.37
CA PHE A 5 18.74 -10.28 -16.76
C PHE A 5 17.93 -11.58 -16.68
N LEU A 6 17.08 -11.67 -15.66
CA LEU A 6 16.16 -12.80 -15.47
C LEU A 6 15.16 -12.77 -16.61
N THR A 7 15.42 -13.48 -17.71
CA THR A 7 14.37 -13.84 -18.64
C THR A 7 13.30 -14.62 -17.87
N PRO A 8 12.03 -14.17 -17.86
CA PRO A 8 10.97 -14.84 -17.10
C PRO A 8 10.86 -16.31 -17.49
N LYS A 9 10.79 -17.20 -16.49
CA LYS A 9 10.64 -18.65 -16.72
C LYS A 9 9.32 -18.99 -17.41
N GLU A 10 8.26 -18.24 -17.11
CA GLU A 10 6.95 -18.33 -17.78
C GLU A 10 6.58 -16.99 -18.42
N LYS A 11 5.91 -17.05 -19.57
CA LYS A 11 5.44 -15.87 -20.30
C LYS A 11 3.93 -15.72 -20.16
N LEU A 12 3.45 -14.50 -19.96
CA LEU A 12 2.01 -14.22 -19.92
C LEU A 12 1.47 -14.03 -21.34
N GLN A 13 0.84 -15.05 -21.89
CA GLN A 13 0.32 -15.04 -23.28
C GLN A 13 -1.12 -14.50 -23.39
N TYR A 14 -1.94 -14.68 -22.36
CA TYR A 14 -3.35 -14.29 -22.35
C TYR A 14 -3.85 -14.09 -20.92
N PHE A 15 -4.91 -13.30 -20.77
CA PHE A 15 -5.67 -13.19 -19.52
C PHE A 15 -6.77 -14.25 -19.47
N THR A 16 -7.08 -14.76 -18.29
CA THR A 16 -8.12 -15.77 -18.08
C THR A 16 -9.48 -15.12 -17.87
N ALA A 17 -10.53 -15.76 -18.39
CA ALA A 17 -11.90 -15.33 -18.11
C ALA A 17 -12.19 -15.38 -16.60
N ILE A 18 -13.03 -14.47 -16.13
CA ILE A 18 -13.52 -14.45 -14.75
C ILE A 18 -14.92 -15.05 -14.67
N GLY A 19 -15.30 -15.50 -13.47
CA GLY A 19 -16.64 -15.96 -13.16
C GLY A 19 -17.56 -14.86 -12.63
N GLN A 20 -18.84 -15.20 -12.52
CA GLN A 20 -19.91 -14.37 -11.94
C GLN A 20 -19.59 -13.91 -10.51
N GLU A 21 -19.21 -14.84 -9.63
CA GLU A 21 -18.87 -14.53 -8.23
C GLU A 21 -17.74 -13.51 -8.09
N GLU A 22 -16.70 -13.62 -8.94
CA GLU A 22 -15.57 -12.69 -8.94
C GLU A 22 -16.01 -11.29 -9.40
N LEU A 23 -16.81 -11.22 -10.47
CA LEU A 23 -17.38 -9.97 -10.97
C LEU A 23 -18.24 -9.28 -9.90
N ASN A 24 -19.15 -10.03 -9.28
CA ASN A 24 -20.03 -9.53 -8.23
C ASN A 24 -19.24 -8.98 -7.04
N LYS A 25 -18.19 -9.70 -6.61
CA LYS A 25 -17.30 -9.25 -5.54
C LYS A 25 -16.58 -7.95 -5.92
N LEU A 26 -16.04 -7.85 -7.14
CA LEU A 26 -15.33 -6.66 -7.63
C LEU A 26 -16.25 -5.44 -7.69
N ILE A 27 -17.47 -5.59 -8.21
CA ILE A 27 -18.46 -4.51 -8.30
C ILE A 27 -18.91 -4.08 -6.91
N THR A 28 -19.24 -5.03 -6.04
CA THR A 28 -19.74 -4.76 -4.67
C THR A 28 -18.72 -3.96 -3.86
N VAL A 29 -17.45 -4.37 -3.84
CA VAL A 29 -16.37 -3.72 -3.07
C VAL A 29 -15.96 -2.36 -3.65
N SER A 30 -16.22 -2.10 -4.93
CA SER A 30 -15.84 -0.84 -5.59
C SER A 30 -16.63 0.35 -5.03
N LYS A 31 -16.00 1.52 -4.91
CA LYS A 31 -16.72 2.74 -4.53
C LYS A 31 -17.78 3.08 -5.60
N PRO A 32 -19.00 3.51 -5.22
CA PRO A 32 -20.05 3.86 -6.17
C PRO A 32 -19.84 5.26 -6.77
N THR A 33 -18.67 5.49 -7.39
CA THR A 33 -18.34 6.78 -8.01
C THR A 33 -18.76 6.78 -9.49
N THR A 34 -19.74 7.60 -9.82
CA THR A 34 -20.26 7.76 -11.18
C THR A 34 -19.36 8.67 -12.03
N CYS A 35 -19.10 8.25 -13.26
CA CYS A 35 -18.52 9.05 -14.32
C CYS A 35 -19.61 9.69 -15.18
N LEU A 36 -19.34 10.87 -15.75
CA LEU A 36 -20.21 11.52 -16.74
C LEU A 36 -20.48 10.61 -17.96
N LEU A 37 -19.52 9.74 -18.27
CA LEU A 37 -19.59 8.80 -19.39
C LEU A 37 -20.32 7.49 -19.03
N ASP A 38 -20.74 7.31 -17.78
CA ASP A 38 -21.50 6.13 -17.40
C ASP A 38 -22.94 6.24 -17.91
N PRO A 39 -23.52 5.18 -18.51
CA PRO A 39 -24.88 5.21 -19.03
C PRO A 39 -25.94 5.35 -17.92
N VAL A 40 -25.60 4.90 -16.72
CA VAL A 40 -26.45 4.99 -15.52
C VAL A 40 -25.59 5.30 -14.30
N PRO A 41 -26.17 5.91 -13.25
CA PRO A 41 -25.48 6.08 -11.99
C PRO A 41 -24.94 4.76 -11.45
N THR A 42 -23.69 4.73 -10.97
CA THR A 42 -23.06 3.49 -10.47
C THR A 42 -23.85 2.85 -9.33
N LYS A 43 -24.53 3.65 -8.51
CA LYS A 43 -25.40 3.13 -7.44
C LYS A 43 -26.55 2.30 -8.03
N LEU A 44 -27.21 2.79 -9.07
CA LEU A 44 -28.28 2.08 -9.75
C LEU A 44 -27.76 0.84 -10.47
N LEU A 45 -26.60 0.93 -11.12
CA LEU A 45 -25.95 -0.24 -11.73
C LEU A 45 -25.70 -1.38 -10.72
N LYS A 46 -25.28 -1.02 -9.50
CA LYS A 46 -25.08 -2.00 -8.42
C LYS A 46 -26.38 -2.63 -7.93
N GLU A 47 -27.46 -1.85 -7.87
CA GLU A 47 -28.78 -2.36 -7.51
C GLU A 47 -29.36 -3.28 -8.60
N LEU A 48 -29.08 -2.98 -9.87
CA LEU A 48 -29.48 -3.79 -11.04
C LEU A 48 -28.51 -4.92 -11.37
N LEU A 49 -27.46 -5.12 -10.57
CA LEU A 49 -26.42 -6.11 -10.83
C LEU A 49 -26.97 -7.53 -11.06
N PRO A 50 -27.96 -8.03 -10.28
CA PRO A 50 -28.50 -9.38 -10.50
C PRO A 50 -29.08 -9.62 -11.90
N VAL A 51 -29.51 -8.56 -12.59
CA VAL A 51 -30.08 -8.65 -13.95
C VAL A 51 -29.03 -8.32 -15.01
N ALA A 52 -28.12 -7.39 -14.72
CA ALA A 52 -27.10 -6.94 -15.66
C ALA A 52 -25.82 -7.79 -15.63
N GLU A 53 -25.70 -8.76 -14.73
CA GLU A 53 -24.46 -9.50 -14.49
C GLU A 53 -23.91 -10.19 -15.75
N GLU A 54 -24.75 -10.94 -16.45
CA GLU A 54 -24.31 -11.71 -17.63
C GLU A 54 -23.82 -10.79 -18.77
N PRO A 55 -24.53 -9.72 -19.18
CA PRO A 55 -24.01 -8.75 -20.14
C PRO A 55 -22.68 -8.12 -19.72
N LEU A 56 -22.54 -7.73 -18.45
CA LEU A 56 -21.30 -7.11 -17.94
C LEU A 56 -20.13 -8.09 -17.96
N LEU A 57 -20.39 -9.35 -17.59
CA LEU A 57 -19.41 -10.42 -17.63
C LEU A 57 -18.94 -10.69 -19.05
N ASN A 58 -19.88 -10.75 -20.00
CA ASN A 58 -19.58 -10.96 -21.42
C ASN A 58 -18.70 -9.85 -21.99
N ILE A 59 -18.93 -8.59 -21.62
CA ILE A 59 -18.09 -7.45 -22.02
C ILE A 59 -16.64 -7.62 -21.51
N ILE A 60 -16.48 -7.97 -20.22
CA ILE A 60 -15.16 -8.15 -19.63
C ILE A 60 -14.46 -9.36 -20.27
N ASN A 61 -15.09 -10.52 -20.29
CA ASN A 61 -14.47 -11.74 -20.81
C ASN A 61 -14.17 -11.66 -22.31
N SER A 62 -14.97 -10.92 -23.09
CA SER A 62 -14.66 -10.63 -24.50
C SER A 62 -13.41 -9.76 -24.64
N SER A 63 -13.24 -8.75 -23.79
CA SER A 63 -12.03 -7.91 -23.76
C SER A 63 -10.78 -8.74 -23.45
N LEU A 64 -10.87 -9.64 -22.47
CA LEU A 64 -9.77 -10.54 -22.08
C LEU A 64 -9.41 -11.53 -23.19
N SER A 65 -10.43 -12.15 -23.81
CA SER A 65 -10.24 -13.18 -24.83
C SER A 65 -9.76 -12.63 -26.17
N LEU A 66 -10.20 -11.43 -26.56
CA LEU A 66 -9.80 -10.78 -27.81
C LEU A 66 -8.49 -9.98 -27.69
N GLY A 67 -8.09 -9.66 -26.46
CA GLY A 67 -6.94 -8.79 -26.17
C GLY A 67 -7.19 -7.35 -26.63
N HIS A 68 -8.38 -6.81 -26.38
CA HIS A 68 -8.80 -5.51 -26.90
C HIS A 68 -9.68 -4.74 -25.90
N VAL A 69 -9.39 -3.46 -25.71
CA VAL A 69 -10.15 -2.57 -24.82
C VAL A 69 -11.29 -1.89 -25.59
N PRO A 70 -12.55 -2.00 -25.15
CA PRO A 70 -13.69 -1.33 -25.78
C PRO A 70 -13.48 0.17 -25.95
N LYS A 71 -13.84 0.73 -27.12
CA LYS A 71 -13.68 2.17 -27.42
C LYS A 71 -14.26 3.10 -26.34
N PRO A 72 -15.46 2.86 -25.76
CA PRO A 72 -15.98 3.71 -24.70
C PRO A 72 -15.10 3.77 -23.44
N PHE A 73 -14.25 2.77 -23.19
CA PHE A 73 -13.36 2.70 -22.02
C PHE A 73 -12.03 3.44 -22.26
N LYS A 74 -11.78 3.87 -23.49
CA LYS A 74 -10.59 4.64 -23.88
C LYS A 74 -10.77 6.15 -23.73
N LEU A 75 -11.97 6.61 -23.37
CA LEU A 75 -12.28 8.02 -23.14
C LEU A 75 -12.25 8.35 -21.64
N ALA A 76 -11.56 9.44 -21.28
CA ALA A 76 -11.44 9.90 -19.90
C ALA A 76 -11.94 11.34 -19.73
N VAL A 77 -12.62 11.61 -18.61
CA VAL A 77 -13.00 12.97 -18.22
C VAL A 77 -11.98 13.51 -17.23
N ILE A 78 -11.26 14.57 -17.59
CA ILE A 78 -10.31 15.22 -16.69
C ILE A 78 -11.07 16.14 -15.74
N LYS A 79 -10.92 15.88 -14.44
CA LYS A 79 -11.37 16.75 -13.36
C LYS A 79 -10.15 17.37 -12.66
N PRO A 80 -9.86 18.66 -12.90
CA PRO A 80 -8.81 19.37 -12.18
C PRO A 80 -9.08 19.41 -10.68
N LEU A 81 -8.13 18.92 -9.88
CA LEU A 81 -8.20 18.96 -8.42
C LEU A 81 -7.03 19.73 -7.85
N ILE A 82 -7.29 20.73 -7.00
CA ILE A 82 -6.21 21.51 -6.37
C ILE A 82 -5.34 20.63 -5.46
N LYS A 83 -4.01 20.73 -5.60
CA LYS A 83 -3.03 19.87 -4.91
C LYS A 83 -3.11 20.02 -3.39
N LYS A 84 -3.36 21.23 -2.90
CA LYS A 84 -3.53 21.58 -1.48
C LYS A 84 -4.53 22.74 -1.35
N PRO A 85 -5.36 22.79 -0.29
CA PRO A 85 -6.40 23.82 -0.14
C PRO A 85 -5.89 25.27 -0.11
N GLN A 86 -4.66 25.49 0.37
CA GLN A 86 -4.06 26.81 0.52
C GLN A 86 -3.32 27.33 -0.72
N LEU A 87 -3.30 26.58 -1.81
CA LEU A 87 -2.64 27.00 -3.05
C LEU A 87 -3.55 27.92 -3.86
N ASP A 88 -2.94 28.80 -4.65
CA ASP A 88 -3.67 29.74 -5.50
C ASP A 88 -4.43 28.99 -6.62
N PRO A 89 -5.77 29.09 -6.68
CA PRO A 89 -6.58 28.53 -7.77
C PRO A 89 -6.35 29.18 -9.14
N SER A 90 -5.74 30.37 -9.21
CA SER A 90 -5.42 31.02 -10.49
C SER A 90 -4.19 30.41 -11.17
N GLU A 91 -3.36 29.67 -10.44
CA GLU A 91 -2.19 28.99 -11.00
C GLU A 91 -2.51 27.55 -11.43
N LEU A 92 -2.49 27.30 -12.75
CA LEU A 92 -2.78 25.98 -13.33
C LEU A 92 -1.83 24.87 -12.81
N ALA A 93 -0.58 25.21 -12.50
CA ALA A 93 0.40 24.28 -11.93
C ALA A 93 -0.02 23.71 -10.56
N ASN A 94 -0.95 24.37 -9.86
CA ASN A 94 -1.46 23.91 -8.57
C ASN A 94 -2.52 22.81 -8.69
N TYR A 95 -2.96 22.47 -9.91
CA TYR A 95 -3.94 21.42 -10.14
C TYR A 95 -3.30 20.06 -10.46
N ARG A 96 -4.04 18.98 -10.16
CA ARG A 96 -3.81 17.64 -10.67
C ARG A 96 -4.90 17.31 -11.69
N PRO A 97 -4.56 16.84 -12.90
CA PRO A 97 -5.52 16.42 -13.90
C PRO A 97 -6.02 14.99 -13.61
N ILE A 98 -6.99 14.83 -12.69
CA ILE A 98 -7.51 13.50 -12.35
C ILE A 98 -8.40 12.97 -13.48
N SER A 99 -8.01 11.82 -14.05
CA SER A 99 -8.76 11.08 -15.04
C SER A 99 -9.90 10.30 -14.39
N ASN A 100 -11.13 10.78 -14.60
CA ASN A 100 -12.33 10.06 -14.26
C ASN A 100 -12.75 9.14 -15.41
N LEU A 101 -12.47 7.84 -15.24
CA LEU A 101 -12.84 6.80 -16.20
C LEU A 101 -14.26 6.26 -15.94
N PRO A 102 -14.95 5.73 -16.97
CA PRO A 102 -16.19 4.97 -16.79
C PRO A 102 -16.05 3.86 -15.77
N PHE A 103 -17.10 3.57 -15.01
CA PHE A 103 -17.09 2.56 -13.95
C PHE A 103 -16.66 1.19 -14.48
N MET A 104 -17.22 0.75 -15.61
CA MET A 104 -16.87 -0.54 -16.21
C MET A 104 -15.43 -0.60 -16.72
N SER A 105 -14.86 0.52 -17.18
CA SER A 105 -13.42 0.60 -17.49
C SER A 105 -12.58 0.32 -16.25
N LYS A 106 -12.94 0.89 -15.09
CA LYS A 106 -12.24 0.67 -13.82
C LYS A 106 -12.36 -0.79 -13.34
N ILE A 107 -13.50 -1.44 -13.58
CA ILE A 107 -13.68 -2.87 -13.26
C ILE A 107 -12.79 -3.74 -14.16
N LEU A 108 -12.75 -3.48 -15.47
CA LEU A 108 -11.87 -4.19 -16.39
C LEU A 108 -10.38 -4.03 -15.98
N GLU A 109 -9.95 -2.81 -15.64
CA GLU A 109 -8.59 -2.55 -15.15
C GLU A 109 -8.26 -3.33 -13.87
N LYS A 110 -9.23 -3.51 -12.95
CA LYS A 110 -9.05 -4.32 -11.74
C LYS A 110 -8.77 -5.78 -12.05
N VAL A 111 -9.52 -6.35 -12.99
CA VAL A 111 -9.38 -7.75 -13.41
C VAL A 111 -7.98 -7.97 -14.00
N ILE A 112 -7.58 -7.11 -14.94
CA ILE A 112 -6.25 -7.16 -15.57
C ILE A 112 -5.16 -6.96 -14.52
N SER A 113 -5.31 -5.98 -13.63
CA SER A 113 -4.32 -5.69 -12.58
C SER A 113 -4.16 -6.86 -11.62
N ALA A 114 -5.24 -7.53 -11.21
CA ALA A 114 -5.16 -8.69 -10.33
C ALA A 114 -4.37 -9.84 -10.98
N GLN A 115 -4.69 -10.18 -12.23
CA GLN A 115 -3.99 -11.23 -12.97
C GLN A 115 -2.53 -10.87 -13.25
N LEU A 116 -2.25 -9.62 -13.64
CA LEU A 116 -0.88 -9.14 -13.85
C LEU A 116 -0.07 -9.21 -12.56
N CYS A 117 -0.60 -8.69 -11.45
CA CYS A 117 0.10 -8.71 -10.16
C CYS A 117 0.44 -10.13 -9.71
N SER A 118 -0.50 -11.07 -9.90
CA SER A 118 -0.30 -12.50 -9.62
C SER A 118 0.84 -13.08 -10.47
N PHE A 119 0.83 -12.82 -11.78
CA PHE A 119 1.88 -13.27 -12.70
C PHE A 119 3.26 -12.71 -12.32
N LEU A 120 3.36 -11.40 -12.06
CA LEU A 120 4.62 -10.74 -11.66
C LEU A 120 5.17 -11.30 -10.35
N GLN A 121 4.28 -11.62 -9.40
CA GLN A 121 4.66 -12.21 -8.12
C GLN A 121 5.13 -13.66 -8.28
N LYS A 122 4.42 -14.48 -9.07
CA LYS A 122 4.79 -15.89 -9.32
C LYS A 122 6.15 -16.02 -10.02
N ASN A 123 6.49 -15.06 -10.89
CA ASN A 123 7.73 -15.07 -11.66
C ASN A 123 8.86 -14.24 -11.04
N ASP A 124 8.67 -13.72 -9.82
CA ASP A 124 9.66 -12.91 -9.09
C ASP A 124 10.22 -11.73 -9.92
N ILE A 125 9.34 -11.07 -10.68
CA ILE A 125 9.71 -9.94 -11.55
C ILE A 125 9.84 -8.63 -10.75
N TYR A 126 9.26 -8.57 -9.55
CA TYR A 126 9.35 -7.40 -8.70
C TYR A 126 10.76 -7.19 -8.17
N GLU A 127 11.23 -5.95 -8.23
CA GLU A 127 12.44 -5.55 -7.51
C GLU A 127 12.29 -5.78 -6.00
N GLU A 128 13.34 -6.29 -5.36
CA GLU A 128 13.33 -6.70 -3.96
C GLU A 128 12.85 -5.56 -3.04
N PHE A 129 13.37 -4.35 -3.26
CA PHE A 129 13.10 -3.17 -2.44
C PHE A 129 11.96 -2.29 -2.97
N GLN A 130 11.25 -2.71 -4.02
CA GLN A 130 10.05 -2.00 -4.47
C GLN A 130 8.92 -2.17 -3.46
N SER A 131 8.54 -1.06 -2.83
CA SER A 131 7.44 -1.02 -1.85
C SER A 131 6.14 -0.42 -2.38
N GLY A 132 6.23 0.42 -3.42
CA GLY A 132 5.05 1.03 -4.05
C GLY A 132 4.20 -0.02 -4.76
N PHE A 133 2.88 0.03 -4.53
CA PHE A 133 1.86 -0.76 -5.24
C PHE A 133 2.03 -2.29 -5.14
N ARG A 134 2.79 -2.77 -4.17
CA ARG A 134 3.04 -4.21 -3.97
C ARG A 134 2.25 -4.74 -2.78
N PRO A 135 1.56 -5.89 -2.91
CA PRO A 135 0.92 -6.55 -1.78
C PRO A 135 1.92 -6.77 -0.63
N HIS A 136 1.44 -6.67 0.61
CA HIS A 136 2.24 -6.82 1.83
C HIS A 136 3.36 -5.79 2.04
N HIS A 137 3.54 -4.82 1.13
CA HIS A 137 4.48 -3.71 1.27
C HIS A 137 3.74 -2.43 1.63
N SER A 138 4.47 -1.49 2.24
CA SER A 138 3.99 -0.15 2.48
C SER A 138 5.16 0.83 2.56
N THR A 139 4.85 2.11 2.57
CA THR A 139 5.84 3.16 2.87
C THR A 139 6.46 2.97 4.25
N GLU A 140 5.71 2.41 5.20
CA GLU A 140 6.20 2.07 6.53
C GLU A 140 7.23 0.94 6.46
N THR A 141 6.99 -0.13 5.69
CA THR A 141 7.97 -1.21 5.54
C THR A 141 9.24 -0.73 4.84
N ALA A 142 9.12 0.16 3.85
CA ALA A 142 10.26 0.77 3.17
C ALA A 142 11.12 1.61 4.13
N LEU A 143 10.49 2.52 4.86
CA LEU A 143 11.17 3.42 5.78
C LEU A 143 11.78 2.66 6.96
N VAL A 144 11.16 1.55 7.41
CA VAL A 144 11.71 0.71 8.48
C VAL A 144 13.04 0.12 8.05
N LYS A 145 13.15 -0.37 6.80
CA LYS A 145 14.41 -0.89 6.25
C LYS A 145 15.48 0.19 6.15
N ILE A 146 15.16 1.33 5.53
CA ILE A 146 16.10 2.46 5.38
C ILE A 146 16.61 2.92 6.75
N THR A 147 15.69 3.15 7.70
CA THR A 147 16.06 3.62 9.05
C THR A 147 16.88 2.58 9.81
N ASN A 148 16.55 1.30 9.68
CA ASN A 148 17.33 0.21 10.25
C ASN A 148 18.78 0.24 9.75
N ASP A 149 18.98 0.35 8.44
CA ASP A 149 20.31 0.33 7.82
C ASP A 149 21.14 1.55 8.24
N LEU A 150 20.53 2.75 8.24
CA LEU A 150 21.18 3.98 8.71
C LEU A 150 21.59 3.89 10.19
N LEU A 151 20.74 3.28 11.03
CA LEU A 151 21.04 3.11 12.46
C LEU A 151 22.16 2.10 12.69
N LEU A 152 22.20 0.99 11.94
CA LEU A 152 23.26 -0.01 12.03
C LEU A 152 24.60 0.53 11.51
N ALA A 153 24.59 1.25 10.39
CA ALA A 153 25.79 1.92 9.88
C ALA A 153 26.34 2.93 10.91
N SER A 154 25.46 3.74 11.52
CA SER A 154 25.86 4.68 12.58
C SER A 154 26.36 3.98 13.86
N ASP A 155 25.80 2.80 14.19
CA ASP A 155 26.26 1.97 15.31
C ASP A 155 27.73 1.53 15.12
N GLN A 156 28.06 1.14 13.89
CA GLN A 156 29.41 0.76 13.45
C GLN A 156 30.36 1.95 13.25
N GLY A 157 29.88 3.19 13.39
CA GLY A 157 30.70 4.39 13.20
C GLY A 157 30.85 4.81 11.73
N CYS A 158 30.10 4.21 10.81
CA CYS A 158 30.11 4.57 9.40
C CYS A 158 29.34 5.87 9.14
N ILE A 159 29.75 6.60 8.10
CA ILE A 159 29.01 7.73 7.54
C ILE A 159 28.00 7.18 6.53
N SER A 160 26.78 7.70 6.52
CA SER A 160 25.73 7.30 5.58
C SER A 160 25.23 8.50 4.78
N LEU A 161 25.11 8.31 3.46
CA LEU A 161 24.56 9.30 2.54
C LEU A 161 23.22 8.79 2.01
N LEU A 162 22.17 9.62 2.08
CA LEU A 162 20.85 9.30 1.56
C LEU A 162 20.54 10.19 0.35
N VAL A 163 20.47 9.59 -0.84
CA VAL A 163 20.08 10.26 -2.07
C VAL A 163 18.58 10.06 -2.29
N LEU A 164 17.83 11.15 -2.35
CA LEU A 164 16.40 11.14 -2.63
C LEU A 164 16.17 11.69 -4.03
N LEU A 165 15.58 10.86 -4.90
CA LEU A 165 15.24 11.22 -6.27
C LEU A 165 13.73 11.31 -6.40
N ASP A 166 13.24 12.37 -7.04
CA ASP A 166 11.83 12.56 -7.36
C ASP A 166 11.68 12.85 -8.85
N LEU A 167 10.75 12.15 -9.50
CA LEU A 167 10.50 12.29 -10.94
C LEU A 167 9.29 13.20 -11.14
N SER A 168 9.51 14.32 -11.83
CA SER A 168 8.45 15.27 -12.15
C SER A 168 7.40 14.63 -13.06
N VAL A 169 6.14 14.65 -12.63
CA VAL A 169 4.97 14.26 -13.45
C VAL A 169 5.09 12.85 -14.07
N ALA A 170 5.67 11.91 -13.32
CA ALA A 170 6.11 10.61 -13.83
C ALA A 170 5.03 9.78 -14.58
N PHE A 171 3.74 9.95 -14.25
CA PHE A 171 2.66 9.22 -14.92
C PHE A 171 2.25 9.82 -16.26
N ASP A 172 2.46 11.13 -16.46
CA ASP A 172 2.09 11.82 -17.70
C ASP A 172 3.23 11.78 -18.73
N THR A 173 4.45 11.44 -18.30
CA THR A 173 5.66 11.38 -19.13
C THR A 173 5.99 9.97 -19.65
N ILE A 174 5.11 8.98 -19.45
CA ILE A 174 5.39 7.60 -19.86
C ILE A 174 5.23 7.47 -21.37
N ASP A 175 6.33 7.14 -22.05
CA ASP A 175 6.29 6.77 -23.46
C ASP A 175 5.66 5.38 -23.64
N HIS A 176 4.70 5.28 -24.56
CA HIS A 176 3.92 4.05 -24.77
C HIS A 176 4.75 2.94 -25.41
N ASP A 177 5.66 3.27 -26.33
CA ASP A 177 6.50 2.28 -27.01
C ASP A 177 7.53 1.71 -26.05
N ILE A 178 8.18 2.55 -25.25
CA ILE A 178 9.10 2.11 -24.19
C ILE A 178 8.39 1.24 -23.16
N LEU A 179 7.17 1.61 -22.73
CA LEU A 179 6.40 0.80 -21.78
C LEU A 179 6.07 -0.57 -22.37
N ILE A 180 5.60 -0.61 -23.62
CA ILE A 180 5.25 -1.87 -24.30
C ILE A 180 6.48 -2.75 -24.52
N ASP A 181 7.62 -2.17 -24.90
CA ASP A 181 8.89 -2.89 -25.02
C ASP A 181 9.30 -3.54 -23.68
N ARG A 182 9.22 -2.78 -22.58
CA ARG A 182 9.49 -3.33 -21.23
C ARG A 182 8.52 -4.43 -20.83
N LEU A 183 7.22 -4.28 -21.11
CA LEU A 183 6.24 -5.33 -20.83
C LEU A 183 6.58 -6.61 -21.61
N GLN A 184 7.03 -6.49 -22.86
CA GLN A 184 7.37 -7.62 -23.72
C GLN A 184 8.70 -8.29 -23.36
N ASN A 185 9.77 -7.49 -23.24
CA ASN A 185 11.14 -7.97 -23.16
C ASN A 185 11.63 -8.16 -21.72
N TYR A 186 11.13 -7.36 -20.77
CA TYR A 186 11.51 -7.46 -19.35
C TYR A 186 10.51 -8.30 -18.56
N ALA A 187 9.21 -7.95 -18.65
CA ALA A 187 8.18 -8.67 -17.88
C ALA A 187 7.71 -9.97 -18.56
N GLY A 188 8.09 -10.24 -19.81
CA GLY A 188 7.71 -11.48 -20.51
C GLY A 188 6.23 -11.57 -20.90
N ILE A 189 5.55 -10.44 -21.07
CA ILE A 189 4.15 -10.36 -21.50
C ILE A 189 4.09 -10.44 -23.02
N GLN A 190 3.38 -11.42 -23.57
CA GLN A 190 3.33 -11.70 -25.01
C GLN A 190 1.89 -11.98 -25.46
N GLY A 191 1.72 -12.30 -26.74
CA GLY A 191 0.45 -12.75 -27.30
C GLY A 191 -0.71 -11.76 -27.10
N ARG A 192 -1.87 -12.30 -26.70
CA ARG A 192 -3.09 -11.52 -26.49
C ARG A 192 -3.01 -10.60 -25.29
N ALA A 193 -2.24 -10.95 -24.26
CA ALA A 193 -2.03 -10.07 -23.11
C ALA A 193 -1.29 -8.80 -23.53
N LEU A 194 -0.23 -8.91 -24.34
CA LEU A 194 0.48 -7.76 -24.88
C LEU A 194 -0.39 -6.95 -25.84
N LYS A 195 -1.18 -7.63 -26.69
CA LYS A 195 -2.16 -6.97 -27.57
C LYS A 195 -3.16 -6.13 -26.77
N TRP A 196 -3.61 -6.62 -25.62
CA TRP A 196 -4.49 -5.88 -24.73
C TRP A 196 -3.84 -4.58 -24.23
N PHE A 197 -2.59 -4.61 -23.79
CA PHE A 197 -1.86 -3.39 -23.37
C PHE A 197 -1.65 -2.40 -24.52
N ARG A 198 -1.30 -2.89 -25.72
CA ARG A 198 -1.23 -2.03 -26.91
C ARG A 198 -2.57 -1.36 -27.19
N SER A 199 -3.66 -2.11 -27.11
CA SER A 199 -5.02 -1.57 -27.25
C SER A 199 -5.37 -0.61 -26.11
N TYR A 200 -4.96 -0.87 -24.88
CA TYR A 200 -5.24 -0.02 -23.72
C TYR A 200 -4.64 1.38 -23.87
N LEU A 201 -3.41 1.46 -24.41
CA LEU A 201 -2.66 2.69 -24.60
C LEU A 201 -3.00 3.43 -25.91
N SER A 202 -3.39 2.71 -26.97
CA SER A 202 -3.74 3.31 -28.27
C SER A 202 -5.11 3.97 -28.29
N ASP A 203 -5.26 5.00 -29.14
CA ASP A 203 -6.53 5.66 -29.45
C ASP A 203 -7.28 6.17 -28.21
N ARG A 204 -6.52 6.63 -27.22
CA ARG A 204 -7.06 7.23 -26.01
C ARG A 204 -7.30 8.71 -26.20
N TYR A 205 -8.42 9.17 -25.68
CA TYR A 205 -8.80 10.57 -25.71
C TYR A 205 -9.22 11.02 -24.31
N HIS A 206 -9.06 12.31 -24.06
CA HIS A 206 -9.57 12.95 -22.86
C HIS A 206 -10.19 14.31 -23.18
N PHE A 207 -10.99 14.82 -22.27
CA PHE A 207 -11.44 16.22 -22.27
C PHE A 207 -11.59 16.72 -20.85
N VAL A 208 -11.44 18.02 -20.64
CA VAL A 208 -11.65 18.67 -19.35
C VAL A 208 -13.13 18.96 -19.18
N TYR A 209 -13.68 18.63 -18.01
CA TYR A 209 -15.06 18.97 -17.65
C TYR A 209 -15.08 19.83 -16.39
N LEU A 210 -15.57 21.06 -16.52
CA LEU A 210 -15.64 22.04 -15.45
C LEU A 210 -16.96 22.81 -15.53
N ASN A 211 -17.65 22.94 -14.39
CA ASN A 211 -18.85 23.77 -14.23
C ASN A 211 -19.96 23.56 -15.30
N GLY A 212 -20.13 22.33 -15.77
CA GLY A 212 -21.16 22.00 -16.77
C GLY A 212 -20.65 21.98 -18.21
N GLU A 213 -19.45 22.51 -18.47
CA GLU A 213 -18.88 22.65 -19.80
C GLU A 213 -17.77 21.63 -20.07
N SER A 214 -17.60 21.28 -21.34
CA SER A 214 -16.59 20.33 -21.82
C SER A 214 -15.63 21.03 -22.78
N SER A 215 -14.34 20.77 -22.62
CA SER A 215 -13.34 21.15 -23.62
C SER A 215 -13.47 20.29 -24.88
N GLN A 216 -12.72 20.65 -25.91
CA GLN A 216 -12.47 19.77 -27.05
C GLN A 216 -11.77 18.48 -26.61
N LEU A 217 -11.98 17.42 -27.40
CA LEU A 217 -11.28 16.14 -27.24
C LEU A 217 -9.81 16.30 -27.62
N SER A 218 -8.92 15.80 -26.77
CA SER A 218 -7.48 15.76 -27.02
C SER A 218 -6.96 14.32 -26.94
N PRO A 219 -6.08 13.89 -27.87
CA PRO A 219 -5.49 12.56 -27.82
C PRO A 219 -4.43 12.45 -26.72
N VAL A 220 -4.35 11.29 -26.07
CA VAL A 220 -3.35 10.98 -25.02
C VAL A 220 -2.16 10.26 -25.66
N LYS A 221 -1.12 11.03 -26.02
CA LYS A 221 0.10 10.51 -26.67
C LYS A 221 1.13 9.94 -25.68
N TYR A 222 1.12 10.45 -24.45
CA TYR A 222 2.03 10.05 -23.39
C TYR A 222 1.26 9.84 -22.10
N GLY A 223 1.83 9.02 -21.23
CA GLY A 223 1.32 8.76 -19.91
C GLY A 223 0.20 7.74 -19.85
N VAL A 224 -0.28 7.52 -18.63
CA VAL A 224 -1.38 6.60 -18.32
C VAL A 224 -2.44 7.33 -17.47
N PRO A 225 -3.74 6.98 -17.58
CA PRO A 225 -4.80 7.70 -16.88
C PRO A 225 -4.58 7.81 -15.36
N GLN A 226 -4.41 9.05 -14.87
CA GLN A 226 -4.20 9.34 -13.44
C GLN A 226 -5.52 9.19 -12.67
N GLY A 227 -5.70 8.11 -11.93
CA GLY A 227 -6.99 7.80 -11.26
C GLY A 227 -7.63 6.48 -11.70
N SER A 228 -6.97 5.73 -12.59
CA SER A 228 -7.14 4.28 -12.69
C SER A 228 -6.93 3.65 -11.31
N VAL A 229 -7.47 2.44 -11.11
CA VAL A 229 -7.52 1.77 -9.80
C VAL A 229 -6.15 1.64 -9.11
N LEU A 230 -5.07 1.80 -9.87
CA LEU A 230 -3.69 1.90 -9.41
C LEU A 230 -3.40 3.10 -8.50
N VAL A 231 -4.11 4.23 -8.59
CA VAL A 231 -3.83 5.44 -7.79
C VAL A 231 -4.55 5.45 -6.43
N HIS A 232 -5.55 4.59 -6.25
CA HIS A 232 -6.54 4.74 -5.16
C HIS A 232 -6.05 4.30 -3.76
N ALA A 233 -4.79 3.84 -3.64
CA ALA A 233 -4.12 3.52 -2.37
C ALA A 233 -3.58 4.76 -1.61
N PHE A 234 -3.61 5.95 -2.22
CA PHE A 234 -2.80 7.09 -1.78
C PHE A 234 -3.36 8.04 -0.71
N MET A 235 -4.53 7.79 -0.10
CA MET A 235 -5.14 8.82 0.77
C MET A 235 -5.55 8.38 2.18
N THR A 236 -5.35 7.13 2.58
CA THR A 236 -5.99 6.61 3.81
C THR A 236 -5.16 6.75 5.10
N SER A 237 -3.96 7.35 5.09
CA SER A 237 -3.00 7.15 6.19
C SER A 237 -2.67 8.34 7.11
N ARG A 238 -3.26 9.53 6.95
CA ARG A 238 -2.75 10.76 7.60
C ARG A 238 -2.71 10.75 9.15
N LEU A 239 -3.31 9.79 9.84
CA LEU A 239 -3.27 9.68 11.30
C LEU A 239 -2.56 8.42 11.84
N ASP A 240 -2.24 7.43 10.99
CA ASP A 240 -1.63 6.13 11.38
C ASP A 240 -0.41 5.74 10.52
N TYR A 241 0.04 6.64 9.66
CA TYR A 241 1.15 6.43 8.72
C TYR A 241 2.49 6.31 9.43
N CYS A 242 3.15 5.17 9.26
CA CYS A 242 4.56 4.96 9.61
C CYS A 242 4.91 5.03 11.11
N ASN A 243 3.97 4.70 11.99
CA ASN A 243 4.16 4.72 13.44
C ASN A 243 5.26 3.76 13.94
N ALA A 244 5.59 2.68 13.21
CA ALA A 244 6.70 1.78 13.57
C ALA A 244 8.08 2.47 13.52
N LEU A 245 8.24 3.50 12.69
CA LEU A 245 9.50 4.27 12.61
C LEU A 245 9.80 5.04 13.90
N LEU A 246 8.76 5.41 14.65
CA LEU A 246 8.92 6.15 15.89
C LEU A 246 9.59 5.33 16.99
N GLY A 247 9.63 4.00 16.89
CA GLY A 247 10.44 3.18 17.80
C GLY A 247 11.92 3.50 17.70
N GLY A 248 12.34 3.94 16.53
CA GLY A 248 13.67 4.44 16.28
C GLY A 248 13.86 5.91 16.60
N CYS A 249 12.92 6.64 17.22
CA CYS A 249 13.06 8.08 17.55
C CYS A 249 13.49 8.34 19.02
N PRO A 250 14.11 9.50 19.34
CA PRO A 250 14.38 9.87 20.73
C PRO A 250 13.10 10.12 21.52
N ALA A 251 13.14 9.88 22.84
CA ALA A 251 11.99 10.06 23.73
C ALA A 251 11.41 11.49 23.68
N SER A 252 12.25 12.51 23.46
CA SER A 252 11.83 13.91 23.32
C SER A 252 10.89 14.14 22.14
N SER A 253 11.12 13.49 21.00
CA SER A 253 10.24 13.57 19.82
C SER A 253 8.94 12.79 20.02
N ILE A 254 9.00 11.63 20.68
CA ILE A 254 7.82 10.82 21.01
C ILE A 254 6.92 11.58 22.00
N ASN A 255 7.50 12.29 22.97
CA ASN A 255 6.75 13.08 23.94
C ASN A 255 5.96 14.22 23.30
N LYS A 256 6.46 14.84 22.22
CA LYS A 256 5.70 15.85 21.46
C LYS A 256 4.41 15.28 20.89
N LEU A 257 4.45 14.05 20.36
CA LEU A 257 3.26 13.35 19.86
C LEU A 257 2.29 12.97 20.99
N GLN A 258 2.81 12.60 22.17
CA GLN A 258 1.99 12.34 23.34
C GLN A 258 1.22 13.58 23.78
N ILE A 259 1.84 14.77 23.74
CA ILE A 259 1.17 16.04 24.05
C ILE A 259 0.01 16.29 23.09
N VAL A 260 0.20 16.06 21.79
CA VAL A 260 -0.86 16.21 20.78
C VAL A 260 -2.01 15.21 21.03
N GLN A 261 -1.71 13.95 21.32
CA GLN A 261 -2.74 12.96 21.68
C GLN A 261 -3.52 13.40 22.92
N ASN A 262 -2.82 13.89 23.94
CA ASN A 262 -3.42 14.33 25.20
C ASN A 262 -4.36 15.52 24.97
N ALA A 263 -3.94 16.48 24.14
CA ALA A 263 -4.78 17.61 23.76
C ALA A 263 -6.05 17.15 23.02
N ALA A 264 -5.93 16.25 22.04
CA ALA A 264 -7.07 15.70 21.30
C ALA A 264 -8.05 14.94 22.21
N ALA A 265 -7.53 14.10 23.11
CA ALA A 265 -8.35 13.36 24.08
C ALA A 265 -9.15 14.29 25.00
N ARG A 266 -8.56 15.43 25.38
CA ARG A 266 -9.23 16.44 26.22
C ARG A 266 -10.32 17.20 25.49
N VAL A 267 -10.08 17.56 24.23
CA VAL A 267 -11.10 18.19 23.38
C VAL A 267 -12.32 17.28 23.22
N LEU A 268 -12.10 15.99 22.98
CA LEU A 268 -13.19 15.03 22.79
C LEU A 268 -14.02 14.78 24.06
N THR A 269 -13.35 14.72 25.22
CA THR A 269 -14.03 14.50 26.50
C THR A 269 -14.47 15.78 27.19
N ARG A 270 -14.21 16.95 26.58
CA ARG A 270 -14.44 18.29 27.15
C ARG A 270 -13.84 18.44 28.56
N SER A 271 -12.71 17.78 28.80
CA SER A 271 -11.99 17.82 30.08
C SER A 271 -11.08 19.04 30.16
N ARG A 272 -10.78 19.48 31.38
CA ARG A 272 -10.00 20.69 31.63
C ARG A 272 -8.52 20.45 31.27
N LYS A 273 -7.80 21.54 30.99
CA LYS A 273 -6.39 21.50 30.58
C LYS A 273 -5.46 20.77 31.56
N TYR A 274 -5.79 20.76 32.84
CA TYR A 274 -4.94 20.17 33.89
C TYR A 274 -5.46 18.82 34.41
N ASP A 275 -6.58 18.32 33.87
CA ASP A 275 -7.12 17.04 34.29
C ASP A 275 -6.13 15.92 33.95
N HIS A 276 -5.99 14.97 34.88
CA HIS A 276 -5.08 13.87 34.73
C HIS A 276 -5.45 13.05 33.48
N ILE A 277 -4.49 12.85 32.59
CA ILE A 277 -4.78 12.34 31.24
C ILE A 277 -5.00 10.82 31.21
N THR A 278 -4.45 10.08 32.18
CA THR A 278 -4.49 8.61 32.20
C THR A 278 -5.94 8.07 32.29
N PRO A 279 -6.83 8.55 33.19
CA PRO A 279 -8.24 8.18 33.20
C PRO A 279 -8.98 8.51 31.89
N ILE A 280 -8.65 9.64 31.26
CA ILE A 280 -9.26 10.10 30.00
C ILE A 280 -8.86 9.16 28.85
N LEU A 281 -7.58 8.79 28.75
CA LEU A 281 -7.13 7.84 27.73
C LEU A 281 -7.72 6.45 27.97
N LYS A 282 -7.85 6.03 29.23
CA LYS A 282 -8.47 4.75 29.60
C LYS A 282 -9.95 4.70 29.20
N SER A 283 -10.73 5.75 29.48
CA SER A 283 -12.15 5.81 29.11
C SER A 283 -12.36 5.80 27.60
N LEU A 284 -11.50 6.50 26.85
CA LEU A 284 -11.49 6.49 25.39
C LEU A 284 -10.95 5.19 24.78
N HIS A 285 -10.44 4.26 25.59
CA HIS A 285 -9.72 3.06 25.13
C HIS A 285 -8.52 3.39 24.21
N TRP A 286 -7.84 4.51 24.48
CA TRP A 286 -6.69 4.99 23.73
C TRP A 286 -5.39 4.57 24.39
N LEU A 287 -4.55 3.83 23.67
CA LEU A 287 -3.19 3.55 24.13
C LEU A 287 -2.31 4.81 24.07
N PRO A 288 -1.43 5.04 25.07
CA PRO A 288 -0.39 6.05 24.96
C PRO A 288 0.52 5.80 23.75
N ILE A 289 1.13 6.84 23.18
CA ILE A 289 1.94 6.78 21.96
C ILE A 289 3.03 5.72 22.07
N ARG A 290 3.75 5.63 23.20
CA ARG A 290 4.78 4.60 23.40
C ARG A 290 4.26 3.17 23.19
N PHE A 291 3.06 2.86 23.68
CA PHE A 291 2.44 1.55 23.53
C PHE A 291 1.85 1.35 22.12
N ARG A 292 1.42 2.44 21.45
CA ARG A 292 1.02 2.38 20.03
C ARG A 292 2.21 2.04 19.13
N ILE A 293 3.39 2.57 19.43
CA ILE A 293 4.64 2.24 18.73
C ILE A 293 4.98 0.76 18.96
N SER A 294 5.00 0.30 20.22
CA SER A 294 5.20 -1.12 20.53
C SER A 294 4.20 -2.02 19.82
N TYR A 295 2.93 -1.64 19.82
CA TYR A 295 1.88 -2.36 19.10
C TYR A 295 2.21 -2.51 17.60
N LYS A 296 2.65 -1.42 16.95
CA LYS A 296 2.97 -1.42 15.52
C LYS A 296 4.23 -2.21 15.20
N ILE A 297 5.29 -2.11 16.00
CA ILE A 297 6.49 -2.92 15.84
C ILE A 297 6.15 -4.40 15.98
N ALA A 298 5.46 -4.80 17.05
CA ALA A 298 5.04 -6.19 17.25
C ALA A 298 4.10 -6.70 16.14
N LEU A 299 3.21 -5.84 15.62
CA LEU A 299 2.36 -6.16 14.48
C LEU A 299 3.16 -6.38 13.19
N LEU A 300 4.17 -5.56 12.93
CA LEU A 300 5.08 -5.76 11.78
C LEU A 300 5.90 -7.04 11.95
N THR A 301 6.42 -7.32 13.16
CA THR A 301 7.10 -8.58 13.47
C THR A 301 6.21 -9.78 13.19
N TYR A 302 4.98 -9.80 13.71
CA TYR A 302 4.03 -10.89 13.44
C TYR A 302 3.80 -11.08 11.94
N LYS A 303 3.57 -9.98 11.21
CA LYS A 303 3.36 -10.04 9.76
C LYS A 303 4.58 -10.62 9.04
N ALA A 304 5.79 -10.19 9.37
CA ALA A 304 7.02 -10.69 8.76
C ALA A 304 7.24 -12.19 9.03
N LEU A 305 6.94 -12.66 10.25
CA LEU A 305 7.08 -14.07 10.61
C LEU A 305 6.06 -15.00 9.93
N ASN A 306 4.94 -14.45 9.47
CA ASN A 306 3.83 -15.18 8.84
C ASN A 306 3.68 -14.90 7.33
N GLY A 307 4.71 -14.33 6.67
CA GLY A 307 4.69 -14.08 5.21
C GLY A 307 3.74 -12.96 4.76
N LEU A 308 3.29 -12.11 5.70
CA LEU A 308 2.40 -10.97 5.44
C LEU A 308 3.14 -9.63 5.40
N ALA A 309 4.48 -9.67 5.29
CA ALA A 309 5.36 -8.52 5.10
C ALA A 309 6.47 -8.85 4.09
N PRO A 310 7.25 -7.86 3.64
CA PRO A 310 8.33 -8.06 2.67
C PRO A 310 9.42 -9.01 3.18
N ALA A 311 9.98 -9.81 2.29
CA ALA A 311 11.05 -10.77 2.60
C ALA A 311 12.27 -10.11 3.26
N TYR A 312 12.62 -8.89 2.81
CA TYR A 312 13.72 -8.13 3.40
C TYR A 312 13.49 -7.79 4.89
N LEU A 313 12.24 -7.65 5.36
CA LEU A 313 11.98 -7.46 6.81
C LEU A 313 12.05 -8.78 7.57
N THR A 314 11.59 -9.88 6.99
CA THR A 314 11.70 -11.21 7.58
C THR A 314 13.17 -11.60 7.78
N SER A 315 14.05 -11.23 6.84
CA SER A 315 15.49 -11.47 6.96
C SER A 315 16.15 -10.77 8.16
N LEU A 316 15.57 -9.66 8.65
CA LEU A 316 16.04 -8.93 9.82
C LEU A 316 15.64 -9.59 11.15
N LEU A 317 14.81 -10.64 11.12
CA LEU A 317 14.19 -11.28 12.28
C LEU A 317 14.55 -12.77 12.36
N PRO A 318 15.84 -13.11 12.56
CA PRO A 318 16.27 -14.51 12.66
C PRO A 318 15.60 -15.23 13.84
N ARG A 319 15.07 -16.43 13.57
CA ARG A 319 14.45 -17.28 14.59
C ARG A 319 15.50 -17.86 15.52
N TYR A 320 15.17 -17.93 16.81
CA TYR A 320 16.05 -18.53 17.82
C TYR A 320 15.97 -20.06 17.75
N ASN A 321 17.03 -20.69 17.25
CA ASN A 321 17.19 -22.14 17.23
C ASN A 321 18.38 -22.53 18.13
N PRO A 322 18.14 -23.01 19.37
CA PRO A 322 19.22 -23.44 20.25
C PRO A 322 19.87 -24.73 19.70
N SER A 323 21.18 -24.88 19.89
CA SER A 323 21.93 -26.09 19.51
C SER A 323 21.59 -27.33 20.36
N ARG A 324 20.87 -27.14 21.48
CA ARG A 324 20.44 -28.20 22.39
C ARG A 324 18.93 -28.08 22.63
N SER A 325 18.26 -29.22 22.80
CA SER A 325 16.83 -29.25 23.14
C SER A 325 16.56 -28.60 24.49
N LEU A 326 16.04 -27.38 24.45
CA LEU A 326 15.65 -26.59 25.62
C LEU A 326 14.14 -26.39 25.65
N ARG A 327 13.56 -26.21 26.85
CA ARG A 327 12.11 -25.90 27.01
C ARG A 327 11.67 -24.68 26.20
N SER A 328 12.58 -23.75 25.90
CA SER A 328 12.32 -22.54 25.10
C SER A 328 12.35 -22.77 23.58
N GLN A 329 12.73 -23.96 23.09
CA GLN A 329 12.88 -24.24 21.66
C GLN A 329 11.55 -24.07 20.88
N ASN A 330 10.42 -24.42 21.49
CA ASN A 330 9.10 -24.33 20.85
C ASN A 330 8.39 -22.99 21.11
N SER A 331 9.04 -22.04 21.79
CA SER A 331 8.39 -20.79 22.22
C SER A 331 8.39 -19.68 21.15
N GLY A 332 8.90 -19.93 19.93
CA GLY A 332 8.86 -18.96 18.82
C GLY A 332 9.61 -17.65 19.11
N LEU A 333 10.74 -17.73 19.82
CA LEU A 333 11.60 -16.58 20.13
C LEU A 333 12.45 -16.15 18.92
N LEU A 334 12.89 -14.90 18.95
CA LEU A 334 13.80 -14.31 17.96
C LEU A 334 15.18 -14.05 18.56
N VAL A 335 16.22 -14.11 17.73
CA VAL A 335 17.58 -13.73 18.16
C VAL A 335 17.64 -12.21 18.28
N VAL A 336 18.16 -11.71 19.39
CA VAL A 336 18.43 -10.27 19.60
C VAL A 336 19.90 -10.00 19.26
N PRO A 337 20.20 -9.28 18.15
CA PRO A 337 21.58 -8.98 17.77
C PRO A 337 22.30 -8.11 18.81
N ARG A 338 23.61 -8.33 18.97
CA ARG A 338 24.47 -7.44 19.76
C ARG A 338 24.62 -6.09 19.05
N ILE A 339 24.76 -5.04 19.85
CA ILE A 339 24.86 -3.65 19.40
C ILE A 339 26.07 -2.99 20.08
N ALA A 340 26.70 -2.04 19.41
CA ALA A 340 27.78 -1.25 19.97
C ALA A 340 27.25 -0.07 20.80
N LYS A 341 26.19 0.59 20.34
CA LYS A 341 25.62 1.80 20.95
C LYS A 341 24.11 1.65 21.16
N SER A 342 23.68 1.75 22.42
CA SER A 342 22.25 1.72 22.78
C SER A 342 21.44 2.85 22.12
N THR A 343 22.07 4.00 21.87
CA THR A 343 21.45 5.19 21.25
C THR A 343 21.33 5.12 19.73
N LYS A 344 21.94 4.11 19.08
CA LYS A 344 21.93 3.90 17.62
C LYS A 344 21.48 2.49 17.28
N GLY A 345 22.34 1.48 17.40
CA GLY A 345 22.00 0.08 17.11
C GLY A 345 20.83 -0.41 17.96
N GLY A 346 20.72 0.05 19.21
CA GLY A 346 19.59 -0.28 20.09
C GLY A 346 18.23 0.24 19.61
N ARG A 347 18.20 1.18 18.66
CA ARG A 347 16.99 1.72 18.03
C ARG A 347 16.68 1.09 16.68
N ALA A 348 17.59 0.28 16.13
CA ALA A 348 17.37 -0.40 14.85
C ALA A 348 16.23 -1.41 14.97
N PHE A 349 15.44 -1.56 13.91
CA PHE A 349 14.32 -2.51 13.90
C PHE A 349 14.79 -3.93 14.18
N SER A 350 15.92 -4.34 13.60
CA SER A 350 16.53 -5.67 13.81
C SER A 350 16.91 -5.96 15.26
N HIS A 351 17.06 -4.93 16.11
CA HIS A 351 17.30 -5.10 17.55
C HIS A 351 16.02 -4.93 18.37
N LEU A 352 15.26 -3.85 18.13
CA LEU A 352 14.06 -3.52 18.90
C LEU A 352 12.95 -4.55 18.71
N ALA A 353 12.72 -5.02 17.49
CA ALA A 353 11.62 -5.92 17.19
C ALA A 353 11.78 -7.29 17.87
N PRO A 354 12.94 -7.98 17.81
CA PRO A 354 13.18 -9.18 18.60
C PRO A 354 13.06 -8.98 20.10
N LYS A 355 13.63 -7.88 20.63
CA LYS A 355 13.56 -7.57 22.07
C LYS A 355 12.12 -7.40 22.55
N LEU A 356 11.31 -6.66 21.79
CA LEU A 356 9.89 -6.47 22.11
C LEU A 356 9.11 -7.77 21.95
N TRP A 357 9.32 -8.49 20.84
CA TRP A 357 8.66 -9.77 20.58
C TRP A 357 8.88 -10.76 21.70
N ASN A 358 10.14 -10.95 22.12
CA ASN A 358 10.49 -11.88 23.19
C ASN A 358 9.94 -11.48 24.57
N SER A 359 9.53 -10.23 24.76
CA SER A 359 8.86 -9.77 25.99
C SER A 359 7.35 -10.05 26.01
N LEU A 360 6.77 -10.46 24.88
CA LEU A 360 5.34 -10.75 24.77
C LEU A 360 5.02 -12.13 25.36
N PRO A 361 3.89 -12.27 26.07
CA PRO A 361 3.40 -13.56 26.54
C PRO A 361 3.14 -14.56 25.40
N ASP A 362 3.29 -15.85 25.70
CA ASP A 362 3.13 -16.94 24.73
C ASP A 362 1.75 -16.98 24.11
N ASN A 363 0.69 -16.70 24.88
CA ASN A 363 -0.68 -16.66 24.37
C ASN A 363 -0.93 -15.52 23.35
N VAL A 364 -0.14 -14.46 23.39
CA VAL A 364 -0.18 -13.39 22.39
C VAL A 364 0.62 -13.83 21.17
N ARG A 365 1.84 -14.36 21.35
CA ARG A 365 2.73 -14.76 20.24
C ARG A 365 2.18 -15.92 19.42
N GLY A 366 1.66 -16.95 20.07
CA GLY A 366 1.03 -18.12 19.44
C GLY A 366 -0.39 -17.87 18.95
N SER A 367 -0.69 -16.68 18.44
CA SER A 367 -2.01 -16.40 17.85
C SER A 367 -2.08 -16.90 16.41
N ASP A 368 -3.09 -17.72 16.09
CA ASP A 368 -3.23 -18.37 14.78
C ASP A 368 -3.56 -17.41 13.64
N THR A 369 -4.23 -16.28 13.96
CA THR A 369 -4.66 -15.31 12.95
C THR A 369 -4.22 -13.89 13.30
N LEU A 370 -4.04 -13.07 12.28
CA LEU A 370 -3.69 -11.65 12.43
C LEU A 370 -4.75 -10.87 13.24
N SER A 371 -6.03 -11.19 13.08
CA SER A 371 -7.12 -10.55 13.84
C SER A 371 -7.04 -10.88 15.33
N LEU A 372 -6.82 -12.16 15.65
CA LEU A 372 -6.66 -12.62 17.02
C LEU A 372 -5.41 -12.02 17.67
N PHE A 373 -4.28 -12.01 16.95
CA PHE A 373 -3.05 -11.36 17.39
C PHE A 373 -3.26 -9.88 17.71
N LYS A 374 -3.89 -9.12 16.80
CA LYS A 374 -4.20 -7.69 16.99
C LYS A 374 -5.02 -7.43 18.24
N SER A 375 -6.02 -8.28 18.49
CA SER A 375 -6.90 -8.17 19.67
C SER A 375 -6.12 -8.45 20.95
N ARG A 376 -5.47 -9.62 21.03
CA ARG A 376 -4.69 -10.05 22.21
C ARG A 376 -3.55 -9.10 22.54
N LEU A 377 -2.81 -8.62 21.52
CA LEU A 377 -1.75 -7.65 21.69
C LEU A 377 -2.28 -6.31 22.22
N LYS A 378 -3.41 -5.82 21.69
CA LYS A 378 -4.02 -4.57 22.18
C LYS A 378 -4.42 -4.72 23.64
N THR A 379 -5.08 -5.82 24.01
CA THR A 379 -5.47 -6.10 25.40
C THR A 379 -4.27 -6.17 26.33
N HIS A 380 -3.19 -6.85 25.92
CA HIS A 380 -1.96 -6.97 26.71
C HIS A 380 -1.27 -5.61 26.92
N LEU A 381 -1.11 -4.81 25.86
CA LEU A 381 -0.48 -3.49 25.99
C LEU A 381 -1.38 -2.50 26.74
N PHE A 382 -2.70 -2.63 26.64
CA PHE A 382 -3.65 -1.80 27.38
C PHE A 382 -3.58 -2.08 28.88
N SER A 383 -3.53 -3.35 29.28
CA SER A 383 -3.33 -3.70 30.70
C SER A 383 -1.98 -3.21 31.21
N GLN A 384 -0.90 -3.33 30.44
CA GLN A 384 0.40 -2.77 30.83
C GLN A 384 0.40 -1.24 30.93
N ALA A 385 -0.36 -0.54 30.08
CA ALA A 385 -0.37 0.92 30.02
C ALA A 385 -1.13 1.58 31.17
N PHE A 386 -2.16 0.90 31.70
CA PHE A 386 -3.12 1.45 32.66
C PHE A 386 -3.25 0.61 33.93
N LYS A 387 -2.18 -0.13 34.25
CA LYS A 387 -1.99 -0.85 35.51
C LYS A 387 -2.00 0.09 36.70
#